data_AF-A0A973LM77-F1
#
_entry.id   AF-A0A973LM77-F1
#
_cell.length_a   1.000
_cell.length_b   1.000
_cell.length_c   1.000
_cell.angle_alpha   90.00
_cell.angle_beta   90.00
_cell.angle_gamma   90.00
#
_symmetry.space_group_name_H-M   'P 1'
#
loop_
_entity.id
_entity.type
_entity.pdbx_description
1 polymer ?
#
loop_
_entity_poly.entity_id
_entity_poly.type
_entity_poly.pdbx_seq_one_letter_code
_entity_poly.pdbx_strand_id
1 'polypeptide(L)'
;MISSRGDVIVLLRAAAPLFLAMVTGMIGSLVVTSVLGNHETVALAAFAVMTAVLSPASAAVQGALRGLGPFVAPYRDDPGAAVPVVRDARWLSLATGTVGALAVLCVPMLARATGVPGEVVRELGLLPWCLAVYLLIFASTGGASTILVALGRNRDVLWPSLTFGVLLSVLAAALVPRFGLDGVGVAWVVAGAAAAFVASRKLRRALGRPIGQARPRIGEIVRLARVSVPLAATVLIKFGVLGVVTFAASTTGARDVAA
;
A
#
# COMPACT_ATOMS: atom_id res chain seq x y z
N MET A 1 7.04 -14.45 -38.97
CA MET A 1 6.80 -15.47 -37.90
C MET A 1 8.13 -15.77 -37.21
N ILE A 2 8.11 -15.98 -35.89
CA ILE A 2 9.26 -16.14 -34.97
C ILE A 2 9.88 -14.81 -34.46
N SER A 3 9.10 -14.03 -33.71
CA SER A 3 9.59 -13.15 -32.61
C SER A 3 9.14 -13.66 -31.23
N SER A 4 8.46 -14.82 -31.17
CA SER A 4 7.78 -15.25 -29.94
C SER A 4 8.73 -15.56 -28.78
N ARG A 5 9.90 -16.18 -29.00
CA ARG A 5 10.80 -16.57 -27.89
C ARG A 5 11.54 -15.38 -27.28
N GLY A 6 12.00 -14.43 -28.09
CA GLY A 6 12.69 -13.23 -27.61
C GLY A 6 11.76 -12.34 -26.79
N ASP A 7 10.57 -12.10 -27.30
CA ASP A 7 9.54 -11.29 -26.63
C ASP A 7 9.05 -11.95 -25.33
N VAL A 8 8.92 -13.29 -25.31
CA VAL A 8 8.58 -14.05 -24.10
C VAL A 8 9.67 -13.96 -23.04
N ILE A 9 10.95 -14.05 -23.40
CA ILE A 9 12.06 -13.93 -22.43
C ILE A 9 12.13 -12.51 -21.84
N VAL A 10 11.94 -11.48 -22.68
CA VAL A 10 11.90 -10.07 -22.23
C VAL A 10 10.71 -9.83 -21.30
N LEU A 11 9.53 -10.35 -21.64
CA LEU A 11 8.34 -10.27 -20.82
C LEU A 11 8.52 -11.00 -19.47
N LEU A 12 9.02 -12.24 -19.48
CA LEU A 12 9.30 -13.01 -18.27
C LEU A 12 10.28 -12.29 -17.35
N ARG A 13 11.35 -11.72 -17.91
CA ARG A 13 12.37 -10.97 -17.15
C ARG A 13 11.80 -9.69 -16.52
N ALA A 14 10.78 -9.10 -17.13
CA ALA A 14 10.05 -7.96 -16.59
C ALA A 14 8.98 -8.37 -15.55
N ALA A 15 8.27 -9.47 -15.80
CA ALA A 15 7.15 -9.93 -14.98
C ALA A 15 7.59 -10.64 -13.70
N ALA A 16 8.64 -11.47 -13.74
CA ALA A 16 9.07 -12.27 -12.59
C ALA A 16 9.38 -11.42 -11.33
N PRO A 17 10.11 -10.29 -11.41
CA PRO A 17 10.34 -9.43 -10.25
C PRO A 17 9.06 -8.83 -9.68
N LEU A 18 8.07 -8.52 -10.54
CA LEU A 18 6.79 -7.95 -10.12
C LEU A 18 5.92 -8.99 -9.42
N PHE A 19 5.86 -10.21 -9.96
CA PHE A 19 5.17 -11.32 -9.31
C PHE A 19 5.80 -11.65 -7.97
N LEU A 20 7.13 -11.72 -7.90
CA LEU A 20 7.83 -11.98 -6.65
C LEU A 20 7.58 -10.88 -5.62
N ALA A 21 7.63 -9.61 -6.05
CA ALA A 21 7.30 -8.46 -5.20
C ALA A 21 5.86 -8.54 -4.64
N MET A 22 4.91 -9.01 -5.45
CA MET A 22 3.53 -9.21 -5.02
C MET A 22 3.42 -10.33 -3.98
N VAL A 23 4.03 -11.49 -4.25
CA VAL A 23 4.02 -12.65 -3.34
C VAL A 23 4.66 -12.28 -2.00
N THR A 24 5.79 -11.57 -1.99
CA THR A 24 6.44 -11.17 -0.75
C THR A 24 5.57 -10.22 0.09
N GLY A 25 4.84 -9.30 -0.56
CA GLY A 25 3.87 -8.46 0.13
C GLY A 25 2.74 -9.26 0.79
N MET A 26 2.26 -10.31 0.12
CA MET A 26 1.22 -11.20 0.65
C MET A 26 1.71 -12.00 1.86
N ILE A 27 2.94 -12.51 1.83
CA ILE A 27 3.53 -13.28 2.94
C ILE A 27 3.52 -12.46 4.24
N GLY A 28 3.91 -11.18 4.19
CA GLY A 28 3.89 -10.31 5.37
C GLY A 28 2.50 -10.21 6.01
N SER A 29 1.47 -10.00 5.18
CA SER A 29 0.09 -9.94 5.67
C SER A 29 -0.41 -11.28 6.20
N LEU A 30 -0.03 -12.40 5.56
CA LEU A 30 -0.38 -13.74 6.02
C LEU A 30 0.22 -14.03 7.40
N VAL A 31 1.49 -13.69 7.62
CA VAL A 31 2.13 -13.87 8.94
C VAL A 31 1.40 -13.05 10.00
N VAL A 32 1.06 -11.79 9.73
CA VAL A 32 0.29 -10.96 10.68
C VAL A 32 -1.03 -11.64 11.06
N THR A 33 -1.82 -12.08 10.07
CA THR A 33 -3.09 -12.75 10.31
C THR A 33 -2.91 -14.07 11.09
N SER A 34 -1.92 -14.89 10.73
CA SER A 34 -1.64 -16.16 11.41
C SER A 34 -1.16 -15.97 12.85
N VAL A 35 -0.33 -14.97 13.12
CA VAL A 35 0.16 -14.69 14.48
C VAL A 35 -0.98 -14.13 15.34
N LEU A 36 -1.81 -13.24 14.79
CA LEU A 36 -3.01 -12.74 15.48
C LEU A 36 -4.02 -13.84 15.78
N GLY A 37 -4.29 -14.73 14.82
CA GLY A 37 -5.22 -15.84 15.01
C GLY A 37 -4.78 -16.83 16.10
N ASN A 38 -3.47 -17.00 16.30
CA ASN A 38 -2.92 -17.78 17.41
C ASN A 38 -2.84 -17.00 18.73
N HIS A 39 -2.95 -15.66 18.68
CA HIS A 39 -2.85 -14.80 19.85
C HIS A 39 -4.20 -14.60 20.53
N GLU A 40 -5.18 -14.05 19.80
CA GLU A 40 -6.51 -13.76 20.31
C GLU A 40 -7.53 -13.54 19.19
N THR A 41 -8.71 -14.16 19.32
CA THR A 41 -9.80 -14.06 18.31
C THR A 41 -10.37 -12.66 18.21
N VAL A 42 -10.46 -11.93 19.32
CA VAL A 42 -10.94 -10.53 19.36
C VAL A 42 -9.97 -9.61 18.63
N ALA A 43 -8.66 -9.78 18.85
CA ALA A 43 -7.62 -9.05 18.14
C ALA A 43 -7.66 -9.35 16.63
N LEU A 44 -7.86 -10.61 16.24
CA LEU A 44 -8.02 -10.99 14.84
C LEU A 44 -9.27 -10.32 14.21
N ALA A 45 -10.40 -10.29 14.91
CA ALA A 45 -11.62 -9.63 14.44
C ALA A 45 -11.43 -8.11 14.30
N ALA A 46 -10.76 -7.47 15.27
CA ALA A 46 -10.44 -6.04 15.22
C ALA A 46 -9.48 -5.72 14.05
N PHE A 47 -8.49 -6.59 13.80
CA PHE A 47 -7.63 -6.49 12.61
C PHE A 47 -8.42 -6.66 11.30
N ALA A 48 -9.40 -7.56 11.25
CA ALA A 48 -10.27 -7.75 10.08
C ALA A 48 -11.09 -6.49 9.78
N VAL A 49 -11.68 -5.86 10.81
CA VAL A 49 -12.41 -4.59 10.67
C VAL A 49 -11.51 -3.48 10.13
N MET A 50 -10.27 -3.37 10.63
CA MET A 50 -9.31 -2.40 10.11
C MET A 50 -8.91 -2.68 8.66
N THR A 51 -8.61 -3.93 8.33
CA THR A 51 -8.17 -4.32 6.97
C THR A 51 -9.28 -4.20 5.94
N ALA A 52 -10.56 -4.29 6.34
CA ALA A 52 -11.72 -4.02 5.50
C ALA A 52 -11.74 -2.58 4.95
N VAL A 53 -11.18 -1.60 5.67
CA VAL A 53 -11.07 -0.21 5.22
C VAL A 53 -9.68 0.12 4.67
N LEU A 54 -8.63 -0.41 5.31
CA LEU A 54 -7.25 -0.20 4.87
C LEU A 54 -7.00 -0.76 3.47
N SER A 55 -7.57 -1.93 3.12
CA SER A 55 -7.33 -2.55 1.82
C SER A 55 -7.90 -1.72 0.67
N PRO A 56 -9.19 -1.29 0.69
CA PRO A 56 -9.71 -0.33 -0.29
C PRO A 56 -8.94 0.99 -0.32
N ALA A 57 -8.60 1.57 0.85
CA ALA A 57 -7.86 2.83 0.93
C ALA A 57 -6.47 2.71 0.27
N SER A 58 -5.71 1.67 0.64
CA SER A 58 -4.40 1.36 0.06
C SER A 58 -4.50 1.08 -1.44
N ALA A 59 -5.56 0.39 -1.87
CA ALA A 59 -5.78 0.07 -3.27
C ALA A 59 -6.11 1.32 -4.10
N ALA A 60 -6.89 2.26 -3.56
CA ALA A 60 -7.15 3.56 -4.19
C ALA A 60 -5.87 4.39 -4.35
N VAL A 61 -5.04 4.46 -3.30
CA VAL A 61 -3.72 5.12 -3.38
C VAL A 61 -2.86 4.45 -4.45
N GLN A 62 -2.77 3.12 -4.46
CA GLN A 62 -2.04 2.38 -5.49
C GLN A 62 -2.59 2.61 -6.91
N GLY A 63 -3.91 2.66 -7.08
CA GLY A 63 -4.56 2.93 -8.35
C GLY A 63 -4.21 4.32 -8.88
N ALA A 64 -4.24 5.33 -8.00
CA ALA A 64 -3.81 6.68 -8.33
C ALA A 64 -2.33 6.69 -8.76
N LEU A 65 -1.48 6.00 -8.01
CA LEU A 65 -0.04 5.90 -8.30
C LEU A 65 0.28 5.14 -9.58
N ARG A 66 -0.57 4.20 -10.02
CA ARG A 66 -0.42 3.49 -11.30
C ARG A 66 -0.67 4.40 -12.50
N GLY A 67 -1.52 5.41 -12.35
CA GLY A 67 -1.81 6.42 -13.38
C GLY A 67 -0.61 7.29 -13.78
N LEU A 68 0.49 7.21 -13.04
CA LEU A 68 1.74 7.94 -13.31
C LEU A 68 2.57 7.34 -14.44
N GLY A 69 2.43 6.02 -14.70
CA GLY A 69 3.25 5.28 -15.66
C GLY A 69 3.33 5.96 -17.04
N PRO A 70 2.20 6.32 -17.67
CA PRO A 70 2.19 6.99 -18.97
C PRO A 70 2.90 8.35 -19.01
N PHE A 71 2.98 9.06 -17.89
CA PHE A 71 3.64 10.37 -17.83
C PHE A 71 5.15 10.27 -17.63
N VAL A 72 5.64 9.11 -17.20
CA VAL A 72 7.08 8.89 -16.95
C VAL A 72 7.72 8.03 -18.03
N ALA A 73 6.95 7.14 -18.68
CA ALA A 73 7.45 6.28 -19.75
C ALA A 73 8.18 7.01 -20.89
N PRO A 74 7.76 8.22 -21.35
CA PRO A 74 8.49 8.95 -22.39
C PRO A 74 9.90 9.39 -21.99
N TYR A 75 10.20 9.46 -20.69
CA TYR A 75 11.49 9.87 -20.15
C TYR A 75 12.41 8.69 -19.83
N ARG A 76 12.19 7.53 -20.46
CA ARG A 76 13.00 6.33 -20.20
C ARG A 76 14.47 6.52 -20.56
N ASP A 77 14.75 7.24 -21.66
CA ASP A 77 16.11 7.47 -22.16
C ASP A 77 16.79 8.67 -21.48
N ASP A 78 16.01 9.62 -20.95
CA ASP A 78 16.48 10.68 -20.04
C ASP A 78 15.63 10.73 -18.75
N PRO A 79 15.91 9.83 -17.78
CA PRO A 79 15.17 9.77 -16.52
C PRO A 79 15.26 11.06 -15.69
N GLY A 80 16.30 11.88 -15.88
CA GLY A 80 16.50 13.12 -15.15
C GLY A 80 15.43 14.17 -15.47
N ALA A 81 14.89 14.14 -16.69
CA ALA A 81 13.82 15.04 -17.13
C ALA A 81 12.46 14.71 -16.47
N ALA A 82 12.27 13.49 -15.94
CA ALA A 82 11.03 13.10 -15.25
C ALA A 82 10.90 13.66 -13.83
N VAL A 83 11.96 14.20 -13.24
CA VAL A 83 11.98 14.70 -11.84
C VAL A 83 10.81 15.65 -11.52
N PRO A 84 10.45 16.63 -12.37
CA PRO A 84 9.32 17.51 -12.08
C PRO A 84 7.98 16.77 -12.03
N VAL A 85 7.75 15.79 -12.91
CA VAL A 85 6.54 14.94 -12.91
C VAL A 85 6.48 14.11 -11.62
N VAL A 86 7.61 13.54 -11.20
CA VAL A 86 7.71 12.77 -9.94
C VAL A 86 7.41 13.63 -8.72
N ARG A 87 7.76 14.92 -8.74
CA ARG A 87 7.44 15.86 -7.65
C ARG A 87 5.94 16.14 -7.56
N ASP A 88 5.28 16.39 -8.69
CA ASP A 88 3.83 16.61 -8.72
C ASP A 88 3.06 15.34 -8.36
N ALA A 89 3.56 14.18 -8.80
CA ALA A 89 3.04 12.87 -8.43
C ALA A 89 3.07 12.61 -6.92
N ARG A 90 4.12 13.06 -6.21
CA ARG A 90 4.18 12.97 -4.74
C ARG A 90 3.09 13.79 -4.07
N TRP A 91 2.80 14.99 -4.56
CA TRP A 91 1.71 15.81 -4.02
C TRP A 91 0.35 15.15 -4.24
N LEU A 92 0.11 14.63 -5.46
CA LEU A 92 -1.11 13.89 -5.75
C LEU A 92 -1.24 12.64 -4.86
N SER A 93 -0.16 11.90 -4.68
CA SER A 93 -0.15 10.72 -3.83
C SER A 93 -0.36 11.05 -2.36
N LEU A 94 0.21 12.14 -1.85
CA LEU A 94 0.00 12.57 -0.48
C LEU A 94 -1.45 13.00 -0.27
N ALA A 95 -2.06 13.68 -1.24
CA ALA A 95 -3.48 14.04 -1.17
C ALA A 95 -4.37 12.78 -1.11
N THR A 96 -4.16 11.80 -2.00
CA THR A 96 -4.93 10.55 -1.98
C THR A 96 -4.63 9.71 -0.73
N GLY A 97 -3.38 9.66 -0.28
CA GLY A 97 -2.97 9.02 0.96
C GLY A 97 -3.60 9.65 2.19
N THR A 98 -3.73 10.98 2.21
CA THR A 98 -4.40 11.71 3.30
C THR A 98 -5.87 11.36 3.37
N VAL A 99 -6.57 11.32 2.22
CA VAL A 99 -7.97 10.89 2.17
C VAL A 99 -8.13 9.45 2.69
N GLY A 100 -7.26 8.54 2.24
CA GLY A 100 -7.25 7.17 2.74
C GLY A 100 -6.94 7.07 4.24
N ALA A 101 -6.02 7.89 4.74
CA ALA A 101 -5.61 7.89 6.15
C ALA A 101 -6.74 8.40 7.04
N LEU A 102 -7.46 9.44 6.61
CA LEU A 102 -8.66 9.92 7.28
C LEU A 102 -9.75 8.83 7.34
N ALA A 103 -9.96 8.09 6.23
CA ALA A 103 -10.90 6.97 6.23
C ALA A 103 -10.51 5.88 7.25
N VAL A 104 -9.21 5.55 7.33
CA VAL A 104 -8.67 4.59 8.32
C VAL A 104 -8.85 5.10 9.76
N LEU A 105 -8.67 6.40 10.02
CA LEU A 105 -8.92 7.00 11.33
C LEU A 105 -10.40 7.00 11.73
N CYS A 106 -11.31 7.04 10.75
CA CYS A 106 -12.76 6.97 10.99
C CYS A 106 -13.26 5.54 11.29
N VAL A 107 -12.43 4.50 11.14
CA VAL A 107 -12.85 3.09 11.34
C VAL A 107 -13.49 2.84 12.71
N PRO A 108 -12.97 3.31 13.85
CA PRO A 108 -13.60 3.08 15.14
C PRO A 108 -15.01 3.69 15.23
N MET A 109 -15.25 4.82 14.56
CA MET A 109 -16.58 5.46 14.52
C MET A 109 -17.54 4.68 13.63
N LEU A 110 -17.08 4.23 12.46
CA LEU A 110 -17.86 3.40 11.55
C LEU A 110 -18.25 2.08 12.21
N ALA A 111 -17.29 1.40 12.85
CA ALA A 111 -17.51 0.15 13.55
C ALA A 111 -18.58 0.28 14.65
N ARG A 112 -18.55 1.37 15.44
CA ARG A 112 -19.61 1.65 16.43
C ARG A 112 -20.97 1.87 15.79
N ALA A 113 -21.02 2.65 14.70
CA ALA A 113 -22.26 2.99 14.01
C ALA A 113 -22.94 1.78 13.36
N THR A 114 -22.18 0.75 13.01
CA THR A 114 -22.67 -0.44 12.31
C THR A 114 -22.86 -1.66 13.22
N GLY A 115 -22.77 -1.48 14.54
CA GLY A 115 -23.05 -2.56 15.50
C GLY A 115 -21.92 -3.56 15.70
N VAL A 116 -20.67 -3.23 15.37
CA VAL A 116 -19.51 -4.07 15.73
C VAL A 116 -19.42 -4.15 17.27
N PRO A 117 -19.18 -5.34 17.85
CA PRO A 117 -19.09 -5.49 19.30
C PRO A 117 -18.11 -4.51 19.95
N GLY A 118 -18.51 -3.93 21.09
CA GLY A 118 -17.71 -2.91 21.77
C GLY A 118 -16.31 -3.38 22.19
N GLU A 119 -16.15 -4.68 22.48
CA GLU A 119 -14.86 -5.31 22.78
C GLU A 119 -13.90 -5.24 21.58
N VAL A 120 -14.38 -5.57 20.37
CA VAL A 120 -13.61 -5.47 19.12
C VAL A 120 -13.21 -4.02 18.85
N VAL A 121 -14.12 -3.07 19.05
CA VAL A 121 -13.81 -1.64 18.86
C VAL A 121 -12.78 -1.13 19.88
N ARG A 122 -12.84 -1.62 21.12
CA ARG A 122 -11.86 -1.26 22.16
C ARG A 122 -10.49 -1.83 21.85
N GLU A 123 -10.45 -3.04 21.31
CA GLU A 123 -9.21 -3.74 20.94
C GLU A 123 -8.45 -3.05 19.80
N LEU A 124 -9.12 -2.21 19.01
CA LEU A 124 -8.48 -1.42 17.94
C LEU A 124 -7.30 -0.59 18.46
N GLY A 125 -7.31 -0.14 19.72
CA GLY A 125 -6.16 0.51 20.35
C GLY A 125 -5.53 1.62 19.51
N LEU A 126 -4.20 1.56 19.32
CA LEU A 126 -3.43 2.52 18.51
C LEU A 126 -3.38 2.13 17.02
N LEU A 127 -3.90 0.97 16.64
CA LEU A 127 -3.79 0.43 15.29
C LEU A 127 -4.32 1.40 14.20
N PRO A 128 -5.47 2.09 14.34
CA PRO A 128 -5.93 3.07 13.35
C PRO A 128 -4.91 4.18 13.09
N TRP A 129 -4.27 4.69 14.14
CA TRP A 129 -3.25 5.74 14.03
C TRP A 129 -2.00 5.21 13.34
N CYS A 130 -1.50 4.03 13.74
CA CYS A 130 -0.34 3.42 13.10
C CYS A 130 -0.58 3.15 11.61
N LEU A 131 -1.75 2.62 11.25
CA LEU A 131 -2.09 2.32 9.86
C LEU A 131 -2.30 3.58 9.02
N ALA A 132 -2.86 4.64 9.60
CA ALA A 132 -2.94 5.96 8.96
C ALA A 132 -1.54 6.53 8.68
N VAL A 133 -0.63 6.47 9.65
CA VAL A 133 0.78 6.88 9.48
C VAL A 133 1.47 6.04 8.42
N TYR A 134 1.31 4.72 8.46
CA TYR A 134 1.82 3.82 7.43
C TYR A 134 1.31 4.22 6.03
N LEU A 135 0.02 4.54 5.89
CA LEU A 135 -0.56 4.88 4.60
C LEU A 135 0.01 6.20 4.05
N LEU A 136 0.27 7.17 4.93
CA LEU A 136 0.98 8.40 4.58
C LEU A 136 2.44 8.14 4.17
N ILE A 137 3.15 7.27 4.88
CA ILE A 137 4.50 6.82 4.51
C ILE A 137 4.48 6.17 3.12
N PHE A 138 3.55 5.25 2.89
CA PHE A 138 3.37 4.58 1.60
C PHE A 138 3.11 5.60 0.48
N ALA A 139 2.18 6.52 0.70
CA ALA A 139 1.85 7.60 -0.23
C ALA A 139 3.03 8.56 -0.49
N SER A 140 3.86 8.83 0.51
CA SER A 140 5.02 9.73 0.37
C SER A 140 6.03 9.28 -0.68
N THR A 141 6.03 7.98 -1.02
CA THR A 141 6.90 7.43 -2.06
C THR A 141 6.54 7.92 -3.47
N GLY A 142 5.33 8.48 -3.65
CA GLY A 142 4.89 9.06 -4.92
C GLY A 142 4.79 8.06 -6.07
N GLY A 143 4.60 6.77 -5.78
CA GLY A 143 4.52 5.73 -6.81
C GLY A 143 5.88 5.31 -7.33
N ALA A 144 6.92 5.36 -6.49
CA ALA A 144 8.29 4.96 -6.83
C ALA A 144 8.35 3.62 -7.58
N SER A 145 7.57 2.62 -7.17
CA SER A 145 7.48 1.35 -7.88
C SER A 145 6.92 1.49 -9.30
N THR A 146 5.81 2.20 -9.49
CA THR A 146 5.24 2.48 -10.83
C THR A 146 6.25 3.22 -11.72
N ILE A 147 6.94 4.21 -11.15
CA ILE A 147 7.94 5.01 -11.86
C ILE A 147 9.13 4.14 -12.28
N LEU A 148 9.65 3.31 -11.36
CA LEU A 148 10.74 2.39 -11.67
C LEU A 148 10.34 1.40 -12.78
N VAL A 149 9.09 0.91 -12.78
CA VAL A 149 8.56 0.08 -13.88
C VAL A 149 8.52 0.86 -15.19
N ALA A 150 8.00 2.09 -15.18
CA ALA A 150 7.92 2.93 -16.38
C ALA A 150 9.30 3.23 -16.99
N LEU A 151 10.33 3.35 -16.16
CA LEU A 151 11.73 3.50 -16.58
C LEU A 151 12.42 2.17 -16.96
N GLY A 152 11.71 1.04 -16.91
CA GLY A 152 12.25 -0.29 -17.23
C GLY A 152 13.13 -0.90 -16.14
N ARG A 153 13.13 -0.35 -14.92
CA ARG A 153 13.93 -0.81 -13.76
C ARG A 153 13.14 -1.79 -12.87
N ASN A 154 12.52 -2.80 -13.48
CA ASN A 154 11.62 -3.75 -12.80
C ASN A 154 12.27 -4.49 -11.62
N ARG A 155 13.57 -4.78 -11.69
CA ARG A 155 14.32 -5.43 -10.60
C ARG A 155 14.45 -4.55 -9.35
N ASP A 156 14.41 -3.24 -9.51
CA ASP A 156 14.53 -2.32 -8.36
C ASP A 156 13.24 -2.20 -7.57
N VAL A 157 12.11 -2.65 -8.13
CA VAL A 157 10.80 -2.73 -7.46
C VAL A 157 10.73 -3.86 -6.44
N LEU A 158 11.51 -4.92 -6.63
CA LEU A 158 11.55 -6.07 -5.74
C LEU A 158 12.05 -5.69 -4.34
N TRP A 159 13.08 -4.83 -4.27
CA TRP A 159 13.75 -4.52 -3.01
C TRP A 159 12.85 -3.84 -1.97
N PRO A 160 12.04 -2.81 -2.31
CA PRO A 160 11.06 -2.27 -1.39
C PRO A 160 10.06 -3.31 -0.88
N SER A 161 9.50 -4.14 -1.76
CA SER A 161 8.51 -5.16 -1.38
C SER A 161 9.11 -6.27 -0.52
N LEU A 162 10.34 -6.69 -0.84
CA LEU A 162 11.10 -7.65 -0.03
C LEU A 162 11.39 -7.10 1.37
N THR A 163 11.85 -5.85 1.43
CA THR A 163 12.12 -5.16 2.69
C THR A 163 10.86 -5.08 3.54
N PHE A 164 9.73 -4.67 2.94
CA PHE A 164 8.45 -4.61 3.62
C PHE A 164 8.02 -5.97 4.15
N GLY A 165 7.94 -6.99 3.28
CA GLY A 165 7.44 -8.31 3.66
C GLY A 165 8.29 -8.98 4.73
N VAL A 166 9.62 -8.97 4.59
CA VAL A 166 10.53 -9.59 5.56
C VAL A 166 10.47 -8.88 6.91
N LEU A 167 10.57 -7.54 6.93
CA LEU A 167 10.52 -6.80 8.19
C LEU A 167 9.15 -6.93 8.85
N LEU A 168 8.07 -6.87 8.07
CA LEU A 168 6.73 -7.04 8.60
C LEU A 168 6.57 -8.43 9.23
N SER A 169 7.00 -9.50 8.55
CA SER A 169 6.95 -10.86 9.09
C SER A 169 7.75 -11.01 10.39
N VAL A 170 9.00 -10.53 10.41
CA VAL A 170 9.88 -10.64 11.59
C VAL A 170 9.34 -9.83 12.76
N LEU A 171 8.95 -8.57 12.51
CA LEU A 171 8.43 -7.69 13.55
C LEU A 171 7.06 -8.16 14.05
N ALA A 172 6.18 -8.65 13.18
CA ALA A 172 4.90 -9.20 13.61
C ALA A 172 5.10 -10.43 14.51
N ALA A 173 5.97 -11.36 14.13
CA ALA A 173 6.29 -12.53 14.94
C ALA A 173 6.89 -12.16 16.32
N ALA A 174 7.66 -11.07 16.39
CA ALA A 174 8.32 -10.64 17.61
C ALA A 174 7.43 -9.75 18.53
N LEU A 175 6.67 -8.81 17.95
CA LEU A 175 5.92 -7.83 18.73
C LEU A 175 4.50 -8.29 19.08
N VAL A 176 3.81 -9.01 18.18
CA VAL A 176 2.40 -9.37 18.40
C VAL A 176 2.19 -10.24 19.64
N PRO A 177 3.03 -11.24 19.97
CA PRO A 177 2.82 -12.05 21.17
C PRO A 177 2.82 -11.24 22.48
N ARG A 178 3.49 -10.08 22.49
CA ARG A 178 3.62 -9.23 23.68
C ARG A 178 2.72 -7.99 23.66
N PHE A 179 2.42 -7.46 22.48
CA PHE A 179 1.75 -6.17 22.31
C PHE A 179 0.47 -6.24 21.47
N GLY A 180 0.03 -7.44 21.06
CA GLY A 180 -1.20 -7.63 20.29
C GLY A 180 -1.26 -6.75 19.03
N LEU A 181 -2.36 -6.02 18.85
CA LEU A 181 -2.58 -5.14 17.70
C LEU A 181 -1.69 -3.90 17.67
N ASP A 182 -1.29 -3.38 18.81
CA ASP A 182 -0.34 -2.26 18.84
C ASP A 182 1.01 -2.71 18.25
N GLY A 183 1.40 -3.97 18.54
CA GLY A 183 2.56 -4.61 17.92
C GLY A 183 2.46 -4.71 16.40
N VAL A 184 1.27 -5.02 15.86
CA VAL A 184 1.01 -5.01 14.41
C VAL A 184 1.16 -3.61 13.82
N GLY A 185 0.59 -2.60 14.49
CA GLY A 185 0.68 -1.21 14.06
C GLY A 185 2.13 -0.73 13.95
N VAL A 186 2.93 -0.98 15.00
CA VAL A 186 4.37 -0.65 15.00
C VAL A 186 5.11 -1.40 13.90
N ALA A 187 4.87 -2.71 13.74
CA ALA A 187 5.49 -3.51 12.70
C ALA A 187 5.21 -2.94 11.30
N TRP A 188 3.96 -2.55 11.01
CA TRP A 188 3.56 -1.92 9.75
C TRP A 188 4.27 -0.60 9.49
N VAL A 189 4.32 0.29 10.49
CA VAL A 189 4.98 1.60 10.35
C VAL A 189 6.48 1.43 10.09
N VAL A 190 7.15 0.59 10.87
CA VAL A 190 8.60 0.37 10.75
C VAL A 190 8.94 -0.29 9.41
N ALA A 191 8.22 -1.37 9.04
CA ALA A 191 8.42 -2.04 7.75
C ALA A 191 8.12 -1.10 6.58
N GLY A 192 7.04 -0.31 6.67
CA GLY A 192 6.66 0.69 5.67
C GLY A 192 7.70 1.79 5.50
N ALA A 193 8.23 2.32 6.60
CA ALA A 193 9.27 3.35 6.58
C ALA A 193 10.56 2.83 5.94
N ALA A 194 10.99 1.62 6.29
CA ALA A 194 12.15 0.97 5.70
C ALA A 194 11.96 0.74 4.19
N ALA A 195 10.79 0.22 3.79
CA ALA A 195 10.47 0.02 2.38
C ALA A 195 10.41 1.34 1.60
N ALA A 196 9.81 2.39 2.17
CA ALA A 196 9.74 3.72 1.58
C ALA A 196 11.13 4.35 1.42
N PHE A 197 12.03 4.13 2.38
CA PHE A 197 13.42 4.54 2.29
C PHE A 197 14.15 3.83 1.14
N VAL A 198 14.02 2.50 1.04
CA VAL A 198 14.60 1.71 -0.04
C VAL A 198 14.05 2.16 -1.41
N ALA A 199 12.74 2.34 -1.52
CA ALA A 199 12.08 2.83 -2.73
C ALA A 199 12.60 4.22 -3.13
N SER A 200 12.69 5.15 -2.18
CA SER A 200 13.20 6.50 -2.42
C SER A 200 14.66 6.50 -2.84
N ARG A 201 15.50 5.63 -2.25
CA ARG A 201 16.90 5.47 -2.62
C ARG A 201 17.06 4.92 -4.04
N LYS A 202 16.29 3.89 -4.40
CA LYS A 202 16.30 3.29 -5.74
C LYS A 202 15.80 4.28 -6.79
N LEU A 203 14.73 5.01 -6.49
CA LEU A 203 14.19 6.04 -7.37
C LEU A 203 15.18 7.20 -7.58
N ARG A 204 15.83 7.69 -6.51
CA ARG A 204 16.88 8.72 -6.63
C ARG A 204 18.03 8.25 -7.51
N ARG A 205 18.47 6.98 -7.37
CA ARG A 205 19.49 6.38 -8.24
C ARG A 205 19.01 6.24 -9.68
N ALA A 206 17.72 6.00 -9.91
CA ALA A 206 17.13 5.89 -11.24
C ALA A 206 17.04 7.21 -11.98
N LEU A 207 16.65 8.28 -11.29
CA LEU A 207 16.50 9.61 -11.89
C LEU A 207 17.84 10.37 -11.99
N GLY A 208 18.92 9.87 -11.36
CA GLY A 208 20.23 10.51 -11.36
C GLY A 208 20.28 11.89 -10.67
N ARG A 209 19.17 12.34 -10.06
CA ARG A 209 19.00 13.69 -9.52
C ARG A 209 18.25 13.67 -8.18
N PRO A 210 18.50 14.66 -7.29
CA PRO A 210 17.77 14.76 -6.03
C PRO A 210 16.30 15.13 -6.26
N ILE A 211 15.41 14.35 -5.63
CA ILE A 211 13.96 14.55 -5.66
C ILE A 211 13.57 15.33 -4.39
N GLY A 212 13.78 16.65 -4.40
CA GLY A 212 13.27 17.53 -3.34
C GLY A 212 11.75 17.71 -3.41
N GLN A 213 11.14 18.18 -2.32
CA GLN A 213 9.79 18.74 -2.34
C GLN A 213 9.86 20.15 -2.93
N ALA A 214 9.45 20.31 -4.19
CA ALA A 214 9.25 21.63 -4.78
C ALA A 214 7.79 22.08 -4.57
N ARG A 215 7.53 23.37 -4.81
CA ARG A 215 6.18 23.95 -4.74
C ARG A 215 5.21 23.18 -5.66
N PRO A 216 3.99 22.88 -5.21
CA PRO A 216 3.01 22.13 -5.99
C PRO A 216 2.59 22.92 -7.24
N ARG A 217 2.66 22.28 -8.41
CA ARG A 217 2.16 22.84 -9.67
C ARG A 217 0.75 22.34 -9.91
N ILE A 218 -0.24 23.07 -9.39
CA ILE A 218 -1.65 22.63 -9.33
C ILE A 218 -2.17 22.18 -10.70
N GLY A 219 -1.84 22.89 -11.79
CA GLY A 219 -2.26 22.52 -13.14
C GLY A 219 -1.78 21.13 -13.58
N GLU A 220 -0.52 20.80 -13.30
CA GLU A 220 0.04 19.47 -13.62
C GLU A 220 -0.51 18.39 -12.68
N ILE A 221 -0.72 18.71 -11.40
CA ILE A 221 -1.36 17.79 -10.45
C ILE A 221 -2.77 17.43 -10.92
N VAL A 222 -3.55 18.40 -11.40
CA VAL A 222 -4.89 18.17 -11.95
C VAL A 222 -4.82 17.30 -13.22
N ARG A 223 -3.83 17.54 -14.10
CA ARG A 223 -3.63 16.70 -15.29
C ARG A 223 -3.30 15.25 -14.93
N LEU A 224 -2.42 15.04 -13.96
CA LEU A 224 -2.12 13.71 -13.41
C LEU A 224 -3.36 13.07 -12.78
N ALA A 225 -4.14 13.86 -12.02
CA ALA A 225 -5.35 13.40 -11.35
C ALA A 225 -6.40 12.91 -12.35
N ARG A 226 -6.56 13.56 -13.52
CA ARG A 226 -7.54 13.13 -14.54
C ARG A 226 -7.33 11.70 -15.03
N VAL A 227 -6.09 11.21 -15.05
CA VAL A 227 -5.78 9.81 -15.42
C VAL A 227 -5.76 8.90 -14.19
N SER A 228 -5.27 9.42 -13.07
CA SER A 228 -5.08 8.67 -11.84
C SER A 228 -6.39 8.38 -11.09
N VAL A 229 -7.36 9.30 -11.11
CA VAL A 229 -8.64 9.18 -10.40
C VAL A 229 -9.52 8.07 -11.00
N PRO A 230 -9.71 7.96 -12.32
CA PRO A 230 -10.44 6.82 -12.90
C PRO A 230 -9.80 5.46 -12.58
N LEU A 231 -8.46 5.38 -12.61
CA LEU A 231 -7.74 4.16 -12.23
C LEU A 231 -7.89 3.84 -10.74
N ALA A 232 -7.83 4.85 -9.88
CA ALA A 232 -8.12 4.69 -8.46
C ALA A 232 -9.56 4.20 -8.23
N ALA A 233 -10.54 4.77 -8.95
CA ALA A 233 -11.94 4.43 -8.83
C ALA A 233 -12.22 2.96 -9.21
N THR A 234 -11.68 2.49 -10.33
CA THR A 234 -11.86 1.08 -10.76
C THR A 234 -11.30 0.09 -9.73
N VAL A 235 -10.12 0.37 -9.19
CA VAL A 235 -9.49 -0.45 -8.15
C VAL A 235 -10.27 -0.35 -6.84
N LEU A 236 -10.72 0.85 -6.47
CA LEU A 236 -11.54 1.08 -5.28
C LEU A 236 -12.87 0.35 -5.35
N ILE A 237 -13.53 0.30 -6.51
CA ILE A 237 -14.76 -0.49 -6.68
C ILE A 237 -14.47 -1.97 -6.39
N LYS A 238 -13.40 -2.53 -6.97
CA LYS A 238 -13.05 -3.95 -6.79
C LYS A 238 -12.76 -4.30 -5.32
N PHE A 239 -11.94 -3.50 -4.65
CA PHE A 239 -11.57 -3.77 -3.26
C PHE A 239 -12.61 -3.28 -2.25
N GLY A 240 -13.37 -2.25 -2.59
CA GLY A 240 -14.45 -1.71 -1.76
C GLY A 240 -15.58 -2.71 -1.58
N VAL A 241 -15.97 -3.41 -2.65
CA VAL A 241 -16.95 -4.52 -2.53
C VAL A 241 -16.45 -5.59 -1.55
N LEU A 242 -15.17 -5.98 -1.65
CA LEU A 242 -14.58 -6.95 -0.71
C LEU A 242 -14.61 -6.41 0.73
N GLY A 243 -14.26 -5.13 0.92
CA GLY A 243 -14.31 -4.47 2.23
C GLY A 243 -15.71 -4.42 2.83
N VAL A 244 -16.73 -4.11 2.03
CA VAL A 244 -18.14 -4.12 2.48
C VAL A 244 -18.57 -5.53 2.90
N VAL A 245 -18.20 -6.56 2.14
CA VAL A 245 -18.51 -7.96 2.48
C VAL A 245 -17.84 -8.36 3.79
N THR A 246 -16.55 -8.05 3.96
CA THR A 246 -15.82 -8.34 5.21
C THR A 246 -16.43 -7.59 6.40
N PHE A 247 -16.81 -6.34 6.20
CA PHE A 247 -17.40 -5.51 7.25
C PHE A 247 -18.81 -6.00 7.62
N ALA A 248 -19.64 -6.37 6.65
CA ALA A 248 -20.93 -7.01 6.89
C ALA A 248 -20.78 -8.33 7.66
N ALA A 249 -19.83 -9.18 7.27
CA ALA A 249 -19.54 -10.43 7.97
C ALA A 249 -19.15 -10.20 9.44
N SER A 250 -18.42 -9.11 9.74
CA SER A 250 -18.04 -8.76 11.13
C SER A 250 -19.22 -8.33 12.02
N THR A 251 -20.36 -7.97 11.43
CA THR A 251 -21.58 -7.57 12.16
C THR A 251 -22.52 -8.74 12.47
N THR A 252 -22.43 -9.85 11.73
CA THR A 252 -23.33 -11.01 11.89
C THR A 252 -22.94 -11.99 12.99
N GLY A 253 -21.82 -11.77 13.71
CA GLY A 253 -21.55 -12.42 14.99
C GLY A 253 -20.14 -12.96 15.13
N ALA A 254 -19.47 -12.63 16.26
CA ALA A 254 -18.15 -13.14 16.64
C ALA A 254 -18.08 -14.69 16.81
N ARG A 255 -19.21 -15.40 16.71
CA ARG A 255 -19.28 -16.87 16.80
C ARG A 255 -19.10 -17.59 15.45
N ASP A 256 -19.33 -16.93 14.31
CA ASP A 256 -19.24 -17.58 12.99
C ASP A 256 -17.93 -17.27 12.24
N VAL A 257 -17.17 -16.25 12.67
CA VAL A 257 -15.88 -15.89 12.02
C VAL A 257 -14.75 -16.88 12.37
N ALA A 258 -14.98 -17.78 13.33
CA ALA A 258 -14.02 -18.79 13.79
C ALA A 258 -14.35 -20.23 13.32
N ALA A 259 -15.39 -20.42 12.49
CA ALA A 259 -15.76 -21.71 11.87
C ALA A 259 -15.29 -21.76 10.41
#